data_AF-A0A5C5WEM1-F1
#
_entry.id   AF-A0A5C5WEM1-F1
#
_cell.length_a   1.000
_cell.length_b   1.000
_cell.length_c   1.000
_cell.angle_alpha   90.00
_cell.angle_beta   90.00
_cell.angle_gamma   90.00
#
_symmetry.space_group_name_H-M   'P 1'
#
loop_
_entity.id
_entity.type
_entity.pdbx_description
1 polymer ?
#
loop_
_entity_poly.entity_id
_entity_poly.type
_entity_poly.pdbx_seq_one_letter_code
_entity_poly.pdbx_strand_id
1 'polypeptide(L)'
;MNKRLTRISKYLTYIMRHEPHSIGIKPDDEGYFVVTELVEKANASGKSVSVEQVLAVVEEHDKKLFSLSDDGNRIRINSVSSKS
;
A
#
# COMPACT_ATOMS: atom_id res chain seq x y z
N MET A 1 11.40 10.90 4.71
CA MET A 1 10.85 10.40 3.43
C MET A 1 11.51 11.03 2.20
N ASN A 2 11.99 10.18 1.29
CA ASN A 2 12.38 10.58 -0.06
C ASN A 2 11.15 10.96 -0.92
N LYS A 3 11.29 11.89 -1.88
CA LYS A 3 10.19 12.32 -2.77
C LYS A 3 9.47 11.15 -3.48
N ARG A 4 10.20 10.07 -3.78
CA ARG A 4 9.63 8.84 -4.35
C ARG A 4 8.74 8.09 -3.36
N LEU A 5 9.22 7.84 -2.14
CA LEU A 5 8.48 7.14 -1.10
C LEU A 5 7.20 7.90 -0.72
N THR A 6 7.24 9.23 -0.64
CA THR A 6 6.03 10.05 -0.42
C THR A 6 5.00 9.93 -1.54
N ARG A 7 5.42 9.77 -2.80
CA ARG A 7 4.50 9.52 -3.92
C ARG A 7 3.87 8.15 -3.82
N ILE A 8 4.67 7.15 -3.45
CA ILE A 8 4.21 5.77 -3.27
C ILE A 8 3.24 5.69 -2.08
N SER A 9 3.52 6.33 -0.95
CA SER A 9 2.64 6.33 0.21
C SER A 9 1.30 6.99 -0.08
N LYS A 10 1.30 8.17 -0.73
CA LYS A 10 0.06 8.81 -1.20
C LYS A 10 -0.73 7.93 -2.15
N TYR A 11 -0.04 7.28 -3.09
CA TYR A 11 -0.67 6.39 -4.06
C TYR A 11 -1.28 5.15 -3.40
N LEU A 12 -0.53 4.45 -2.54
CA LEU A 12 -0.99 3.31 -1.74
C LEU A 12 -2.23 3.67 -0.94
N THR A 13 -2.16 4.76 -0.19
CA THR A 13 -3.27 5.22 0.65
C THR A 13 -4.50 5.56 -0.18
N TYR A 14 -4.29 6.18 -1.35
CA TYR A 14 -5.38 6.53 -2.27
C TYR A 14 -6.03 5.30 -2.90
N ILE A 15 -5.25 4.40 -3.51
CA ILE A 15 -5.76 3.19 -4.16
C ILE A 15 -6.46 2.28 -3.15
N MET A 16 -5.87 2.04 -1.98
CA MET A 16 -6.44 1.11 -1.00
C MET A 16 -7.72 1.67 -0.34
N ARG A 17 -7.89 3.00 -0.25
CA ARG A 17 -9.09 3.62 0.34
C ARG A 17 -10.18 3.95 -0.66
N HIS A 18 -9.82 4.39 -1.86
CA HIS A 18 -10.79 4.91 -2.81
C HIS A 18 -11.13 3.88 -3.88
N GLU A 19 -10.12 3.26 -4.49
CA GLU A 19 -10.35 2.44 -5.68
C GLU A 19 -9.34 1.30 -5.82
N PRO A 20 -9.36 0.28 -4.93
CA PRO A 20 -8.48 -0.87 -5.07
C PRO A 20 -8.77 -1.63 -6.38
N HIS A 21 -10.03 -1.58 -6.82
CA HIS A 21 -10.46 -2.16 -8.08
C HIS A 21 -9.90 -1.44 -9.32
N SER A 22 -9.46 -0.18 -9.22
CA SER A 22 -8.91 0.58 -10.36
C SER A 22 -7.63 -0.06 -10.92
N ILE A 23 -6.84 -0.69 -10.05
CA ILE A 23 -5.68 -1.50 -10.45
C ILE A 23 -5.95 -3.00 -10.39
N GLY A 24 -7.20 -3.41 -10.15
CA GLY A 24 -7.59 -4.80 -10.07
C GLY A 24 -6.96 -5.56 -8.89
N ILE A 25 -6.69 -4.89 -7.78
CA ILE A 25 -6.34 -5.54 -6.50
C ILE A 25 -7.56 -5.62 -5.60
N LYS A 26 -7.58 -6.62 -4.73
CA LYS A 26 -8.60 -6.76 -3.69
C LYS A 26 -7.95 -7.10 -2.36
N PRO A 27 -8.50 -6.60 -1.25
CA PRO A 27 -8.12 -7.12 0.04
C PRO A 27 -8.59 -8.58 0.17
N ASP A 28 -7.84 -9.36 0.93
CA ASP A 28 -8.25 -10.67 1.42
C ASP A 28 -9.35 -10.53 2.48
N ASP A 29 -9.85 -11.65 3.02
CA ASP A 29 -10.97 -11.68 3.99
C ASP A 29 -10.68 -10.84 5.24
N GLU A 30 -9.40 -10.77 5.62
CA GLU A 30 -8.90 -9.99 6.75
C GLU A 30 -8.57 -8.51 6.42
N GLY A 31 -8.81 -8.06 5.19
CA GLY A 31 -8.53 -6.68 4.76
C GLY A 31 -7.09 -6.43 4.30
N TYR A 32 -6.27 -7.47 4.17
CA TYR A 32 -4.87 -7.38 3.77
C TYR A 32 -4.68 -7.44 2.25
N PHE A 33 -3.73 -6.69 1.74
CA PHE A 33 -3.32 -6.69 0.34
C PHE A 33 -1.94 -7.33 0.20
N VAL A 34 -1.78 -8.20 -0.77
CA VAL A 34 -0.50 -8.85 -1.07
C VAL A 34 0.46 -7.82 -1.68
N VAL A 35 1.64 -7.66 -1.09
CA VAL A 35 2.60 -6.63 -1.49
C VAL A 35 3.10 -6.87 -2.92
N THR A 36 3.39 -8.12 -3.27
CA THR A 36 3.83 -8.49 -4.62
C THR A 36 2.78 -8.17 -5.66
N GLU A 37 1.52 -8.59 -5.44
CA GLU A 37 0.42 -8.29 -6.35
C GLU A 37 0.21 -6.78 -6.50
N LEU A 38 0.28 -6.03 -5.40
CA LEU A 38 0.12 -4.58 -5.42
C LEU A 38 1.23 -3.91 -6.24
N VAL A 39 2.47 -4.39 -6.13
CA VAL A 39 3.60 -3.95 -6.94
C VAL A 39 3.38 -4.28 -8.41
N GLU A 40 3.00 -5.52 -8.73
CA GLU A 40 2.75 -5.95 -10.11
C GLU A 40 1.65 -5.13 -10.77
N LYS A 41 0.52 -4.94 -10.09
CA LYS A 41 -0.61 -4.15 -10.59
C LYS A 41 -0.27 -2.66 -10.68
N ALA A 42 0.46 -2.11 -9.73
CA ALA A 42 0.94 -0.72 -9.81
C ALA A 42 1.86 -0.52 -11.02
N ASN A 43 2.79 -1.46 -11.27
CA ASN A 43 3.66 -1.42 -12.45
C ASN A 43 2.87 -1.58 -13.74
N ALA A 44 1.87 -2.48 -13.78
CA ALA A 44 0.97 -2.64 -14.92
C ALA A 44 0.14 -1.38 -15.20
N SER A 45 -0.21 -0.61 -14.16
CA SER A 45 -0.85 0.71 -14.28
C SER A 45 0.12 1.83 -14.71
N GLY A 46 1.40 1.52 -14.98
CA GLY A 46 2.40 2.49 -15.41
C GLY A 46 3.11 3.23 -14.27
N LYS A 47 3.05 2.71 -13.03
CA LYS A 47 3.90 3.20 -11.93
C LYS A 47 5.24 2.45 -11.94
N SER A 48 6.23 2.99 -11.24
CA SER A 48 7.50 2.30 -11.00
C SER A 48 7.66 2.13 -9.50
N VAL A 49 7.18 0.99 -9.00
CA VAL A 49 7.14 0.67 -7.56
C VAL A 49 7.83 -0.68 -7.37
N SER A 50 8.55 -0.84 -6.26
CA SER A 50 9.18 -2.10 -5.87
C SER A 50 8.72 -2.52 -4.49
N VAL A 51 8.78 -3.82 -4.19
CA VAL A 51 8.43 -4.39 -2.87
C VAL A 51 9.19 -3.67 -1.75
N GLU A 52 10.50 -3.48 -1.92
CA GLU A 52 11.35 -2.77 -0.97
C GLU A 52 10.87 -1.33 -0.70
N GLN A 53 10.36 -0.63 -1.72
CA GLN A 53 9.82 0.72 -1.56
C GLN A 53 8.51 0.72 -0.77
N VAL A 54 7.66 -0.29 -0.99
CA VAL A 54 6.40 -0.46 -0.24
C VAL A 54 6.70 -0.78 1.22
N LEU A 55 7.62 -1.70 1.48
CA LEU A 55 8.06 -2.03 2.84
C LEU A 55 8.69 -0.82 3.52
N ALA A 56 9.59 -0.09 2.84
CA ALA A 56 10.17 1.14 3.38
C ALA A 56 9.11 2.21 3.68
N VAL A 57 8.04 2.30 2.89
CA VAL A 57 6.89 3.18 3.19
C VAL A 57 6.17 2.71 4.45
N VAL A 58 5.93 1.41 4.61
CA VAL A 58 5.27 0.83 5.80
C VAL A 58 6.14 0.92 7.05
N GLU A 59 7.46 0.89 6.90
CA GLU A 59 8.41 1.08 8.00
C GLU A 59 8.61 2.57 8.35
N GLU A 60 8.67 3.47 7.37
CA GLU A 60 8.71 4.93 7.63
C GLU A 60 7.39 5.46 8.20
N HIS A 61 6.26 4.93 7.74
CA HIS A 61 4.96 5.29 8.27
C HIS A 61 4.64 4.41 9.47
N ASP A 62 4.65 5.03 10.66
CA ASP A 62 4.29 4.44 11.95
C ASP A 62 3.17 3.38 11.86
N LYS A 63 3.30 2.26 12.61
CA LYS A 63 2.38 1.11 12.63
C LYS A 63 0.89 1.45 12.88
N LYS A 64 0.60 2.71 13.22
CA LYS A 64 -0.75 3.28 13.27
C LYS A 64 -1.43 3.41 11.91
N LEU A 65 -0.68 3.60 10.83
CA LEU A 65 -1.23 3.79 9.47
C LEU A 65 -1.29 2.48 8.69
N PHE A 66 -0.27 1.64 8.82
CA PHE A 66 -0.16 0.37 8.10
C PHE A 66 0.07 -0.78 9.08
N SER A 67 -0.60 -1.90 8.85
CA SER A 67 -0.27 -3.17 9.48
C SER A 67 0.36 -4.11 8.47
N LEU A 68 1.50 -4.68 8.85
CA LEU A 68 2.16 -5.75 8.12
C LEU A 68 1.68 -7.09 8.70
N SER A 69 1.50 -8.10 7.83
CA SER A 69 1.27 -9.49 8.23
C SER A 69 2.52 -10.11 8.85
N ASP A 70 2.35 -11.20 9.59
CA ASP A 70 3.46 -11.92 10.25
C ASP A 70 4.53 -12.37 9.26
N ASP A 71 4.11 -12.86 8.08
CA ASP A 71 5.01 -13.23 6.97
C ASP A 71 5.71 -12.07 6.26
N GLY A 72 5.39 -10.81 6.59
CA GLY A 72 5.97 -9.63 5.94
C GLY A 72 5.52 -9.37 4.49
N ASN A 73 4.67 -10.23 3.93
CA ASN A 73 4.29 -10.20 2.51
C ASN A 73 2.94 -9.52 2.23
N ARG A 74 2.21 -9.12 3.27
CA ARG A 74 0.89 -8.50 3.12
C ARG A 74 0.76 -7.27 3.99
N ILE A 75 0.09 -6.24 3.47
CA ILE A 75 -0.10 -4.96 4.12
C ILE A 75 -1.59 -4.59 4.18
N ARG A 76 -2.02 -3.98 5.27
CA ARG A 76 -3.36 -3.40 5.41
C ARG A 76 -3.24 -1.94 5.82
N ILE A 77 -4.20 -1.12 5.44
CA ILE A 77 -4.31 0.24 5.98
C ILE A 77 -5.18 0.21 7.23
N ASN A 78 -4.60 0.61 8.35
CA ASN A 78 -5.38 0.99 9.52
C ASN A 78 -5.82 2.43 9.29
N SER A 79 -7.12 2.59 9.03
CA SER A 79 -7.69 3.90 8.75
C SER A 79 -7.58 4.80 10.00
N VAL A 80 -6.55 5.65 10.09
CA VAL A 80 -6.70 6.89 10.86
C VAL A 80 -7.51 7.84 9.99
N SER A 81 -8.65 8.27 10.51
CA SER A 81 -9.52 9.25 9.88
C SER A 81 -8.72 10.52 9.59
N SER A 82 -8.74 10.96 8.34
CA SER A 82 -8.48 12.36 8.02
C SER A 82 -9.66 12.77 7.16
N LYS A 83 -10.57 13.47 7.82
CA LYS A 83 -11.78 14.11 7.27
C LYS A 83 -11.52 14.65 5.86
N SER A 84 -12.39 14.28 4.92
CA SER A 84 -12.73 15.20 3.83
C SER A 84 -13.62 16.31 4.37
#